data_AF-A0AA90SZC1-F1
#
_entry.id   AF-A0AA90SZC1-F1
#
_cell.length_a   1.000
_cell.length_b   1.000
_cell.length_c   1.000
_cell.angle_alpha   90.00
_cell.angle_beta   90.00
_cell.angle_gamma   90.00
#
_symmetry.space_group_name_H-M   'P 1'
#
loop_
_entity.id
_entity.type
_entity.pdbx_description
1 polymer ?
#
loop_
_entity_poly.entity_id
_entity_poly.type
_entity_poly.pdbx_seq_one_letter_code
_entity_poly.pdbx_strand_id
1 'polypeptide(L)'
;MTHIYTTLVTDPDEVPGALAYVVYKRTKIEWRAHFHATYSRQPDASEDESFVRIQMLPANIERLKQQGELVASEFMQEVLNEKWQRLP
;
A
#
# COMPACT_ATOMS: atom_id res chain seq x y z
N MET A 1 1.04 10.64 16.66
CA MET A 1 0.77 10.52 15.21
C MET A 1 1.68 9.43 14.66
N THR A 2 1.12 8.40 14.04
CA THR A 2 1.94 7.33 13.43
C THR A 2 2.46 7.81 12.08
N HIS A 3 3.77 7.84 11.90
CA HIS A 3 4.40 8.28 10.66
C HIS A 3 4.42 7.16 9.62
N ILE A 4 3.23 6.79 9.12
CA ILE A 4 3.03 5.63 8.24
C ILE A 4 3.92 5.68 6.99
N TYR A 5 4.06 6.88 6.40
CA TYR A 5 4.93 7.09 5.25
C TYR A 5 6.38 6.69 5.57
N THR A 6 6.97 7.24 6.64
CA THR A 6 8.37 6.95 7.00
C THR A 6 8.58 5.53 7.54
N THR A 7 7.51 4.81 7.88
CA THR A 7 7.57 3.38 8.21
C THR A 7 7.72 2.51 6.96
N LEU A 8 7.09 2.91 5.85
CA LEU A 8 7.06 2.14 4.61
C LEU A 8 8.11 2.60 3.59
N VAL A 9 8.46 3.89 3.61
CA VAL A 9 9.41 4.52 2.69
C VAL A 9 10.68 4.87 3.46
N THR A 10 11.78 4.22 3.11
CA THR A 10 13.07 4.43 3.79
C THR A 10 13.95 5.47 3.09
N ASP A 11 13.76 5.63 1.79
CA ASP A 11 14.38 6.66 0.96
C ASP A 11 13.33 7.31 0.04
N PRO A 12 13.33 8.65 -0.16
CA PRO A 12 12.35 9.33 -1.00
C PRO A 12 12.29 8.85 -2.46
N ASP A 13 13.39 8.31 -2.99
CA ASP A 13 13.50 7.80 -4.36
C ASP A 13 13.28 6.28 -4.44
N GLU A 14 12.96 5.64 -3.31
CA GLU A 14 12.67 4.20 -3.23
C GLU A 14 11.27 3.90 -3.78
N VAL A 15 11.21 3.57 -5.07
CA VAL A 15 9.97 3.22 -5.77
C VAL A 15 9.18 2.10 -5.07
N PRO A 16 9.78 0.97 -4.64
CA PRO A 16 9.04 -0.06 -3.91
C PRO A 16 8.38 0.44 -2.63
N GLY A 17 9.09 1.27 -1.84
CA GLY A 17 8.55 1.88 -0.63
C GLY A 17 7.37 2.81 -0.93
N ALA A 18 7.50 3.67 -1.95
CA ALA A 18 6.42 4.54 -2.40
C ALA A 18 5.18 3.73 -2.82
N LEU A 19 5.38 2.62 -3.54
CA LEU A 19 4.30 1.71 -3.93
C LEU A 19 3.69 0.99 -2.73
N ALA A 20 4.47 0.59 -1.74
CA ALA A 20 3.96 0.03 -0.48
C ALA A 20 3.03 1.02 0.24
N TYR A 21 3.37 2.31 0.26
CA TYR A 21 2.51 3.36 0.81
C TYR A 21 1.21 3.54 -0.01
N VAL A 22 1.27 3.46 -1.33
CA VAL A 22 0.08 3.46 -2.19
C VAL A 22 -0.82 2.26 -1.89
N VAL A 23 -0.24 1.06 -1.71
CA VAL A 23 -0.98 -0.15 -1.34
C VAL A 23 -1.67 0.02 0.03
N TYR A 24 -0.97 0.60 1.02
CA TYR A 24 -1.59 0.96 2.30
C TYR A 24 -2.80 1.90 2.13
N LYS A 25 -2.69 2.94 1.29
CA LYS A 25 -3.78 3.90 1.04
C LYS A 25 -4.98 3.23 0.38
N ARG A 26 -4.75 2.35 -0.61
CA ARG A 26 -5.81 1.54 -1.24
C ARG A 26 -6.51 0.66 -0.21
N THR A 27 -5.75 -0.06 0.60
CA THR A 27 -6.27 -0.89 1.70
C THR A 27 -7.14 -0.07 2.66
N LYS A 28 -6.74 1.17 3.00
CA LYS A 28 -7.55 2.05 3.85
C LYS A 28 -8.87 2.45 3.19
N ILE A 29 -8.87 2.74 1.90
CA ILE A 29 -10.08 3.08 1.13
C ILE A 29 -11.06 1.89 1.14
N GLU A 30 -10.55 0.70 0.81
CA GLU A 30 -11.34 -0.54 0.80
C GLU A 30 -11.92 -0.86 2.17
N TRP A 31 -11.10 -0.76 3.22
CA TRP A 31 -11.55 -0.95 4.59
C TRP A 31 -12.67 0.04 4.97
N ARG A 32 -12.54 1.33 4.62
CA ARG A 32 -13.61 2.32 4.90
C ARG A 32 -14.88 2.03 4.13
N ALA A 33 -14.77 1.59 2.87
CA ALA A 33 -15.93 1.21 2.08
C ALA A 33 -16.66 0.01 2.70
N HIS A 34 -15.91 -1.02 3.10
CA HIS A 34 -16.45 -2.19 3.79
C HIS A 34 -17.06 -1.82 5.15
N PHE A 35 -16.39 -0.98 5.94
CA PHE A 35 -16.89 -0.48 7.21
C PHE A 35 -18.24 0.21 7.04
N HIS A 36 -18.35 1.10 6.04
CA HIS A 36 -19.60 1.78 5.75
C HIS A 36 -20.71 0.81 5.31
N ALA A 37 -20.40 -0.18 4.46
CA ALA A 37 -21.38 -1.18 4.05
C ALA A 37 -21.91 -1.99 5.25
N THR A 38 -21.07 -2.27 6.24
CA THR A 38 -21.42 -3.09 7.42
C THR A 38 -22.17 -2.28 8.48
N TYR A 39 -21.74 -1.05 8.77
CA TYR A 39 -22.24 -0.25 9.90
C TYR A 39 -23.12 0.94 9.47
N SER A 40 -23.31 1.17 8.17
CA SER A 40 -24.06 2.30 7.61
C SER A 40 -23.58 3.68 8.10
N ARG A 41 -22.29 3.80 8.44
CA ARG A 41 -21.63 5.04 8.82
C ARG A 41 -20.14 4.99 8.49
N GLN A 42 -19.49 6.14 8.50
CA GLN A 42 -18.03 6.20 8.43
C GLN A 42 -17.40 5.79 9.78
N PRO A 43 -16.16 5.26 9.78
CA PRO A 43 -15.43 5.02 11.01
C PRO A 43 -15.12 6.35 11.71
N ASP A 44 -15.15 6.32 13.03
CA ASP A 44 -14.70 7.43 13.86
C ASP A 44 -13.17 7.46 13.99
N ALA A 45 -12.65 8.44 14.76
CA ALA A 45 -11.22 8.60 14.94
C ALA A 45 -10.54 7.42 15.67
N SER A 46 -11.23 6.78 16.61
CA SER A 46 -10.70 5.64 17.38
C SER A 46 -10.62 4.38 16.52
N GLU A 47 -11.60 4.19 15.65
CA GLU A 47 -11.65 3.09 14.68
C GLU A 47 -10.59 3.25 13.59
N ASP A 48 -10.43 4.48 13.07
CA ASP A 48 -9.34 4.83 12.15
C ASP A 48 -7.95 4.58 12.80
N GLU A 49 -7.78 4.94 14.07
CA GLU A 49 -6.53 4.69 14.81
C GLU A 49 -6.28 3.19 15.01
N SER A 50 -7.32 2.43 15.31
CA SER A 50 -7.23 0.97 15.49
C SER A 50 -6.85 0.27 14.19
N PHE A 51 -7.41 0.70 13.05
CA PHE A 51 -6.97 0.26 11.73
C PHE A 51 -5.48 0.54 11.52
N VAL A 52 -5.02 1.77 11.80
CA VAL A 52 -3.60 2.12 11.65
C VAL A 52 -2.72 1.25 12.54
N ARG A 53 -3.08 1.05 13.81
CA ARG A 53 -2.31 0.17 14.73
C ARG A 53 -2.16 -1.24 14.18
N ILE A 54 -3.23 -1.82 13.64
CA ILE A 54 -3.20 -3.16 13.04
C ILE A 54 -2.29 -3.17 11.80
N GLN A 55 -2.44 -2.21 10.89
CA GLN A 55 -1.60 -2.14 9.68
C GLN A 55 -0.12 -1.93 10.01
N MET A 56 0.19 -1.29 11.13
CA MET A 56 1.56 -1.00 11.57
C MET A 56 2.15 -2.09 12.47
N LEU A 57 1.52 -3.27 12.56
CA LEU A 57 2.16 -4.45 13.13
C LEU A 57 3.32 -4.91 12.23
N PRO A 58 4.43 -5.45 12.79
CA PRO A 58 5.62 -5.81 12.02
C PRO A 58 5.35 -6.67 10.78
N ALA A 59 4.55 -7.73 10.93
CA ALA A 59 4.19 -8.61 9.82
C ALA A 59 3.39 -7.90 8.71
N ASN A 60 2.54 -6.93 9.08
CA ASN A 60 1.76 -6.17 8.10
C ASN A 60 2.62 -5.13 7.38
N ILE A 61 3.58 -4.51 8.07
CA ILE A 61 4.58 -3.63 7.45
C ILE A 61 5.38 -4.41 6.41
N GLU A 62 5.90 -5.58 6.79
CA GLU A 62 6.65 -6.45 5.88
C GLU A 62 5.81 -6.85 4.66
N ARG A 63 4.57 -7.28 4.88
CA ARG A 63 3.63 -7.61 3.79
C ARG A 63 3.39 -6.42 2.86
N LEU A 64 3.19 -5.22 3.40
CA LEU A 64 2.99 -4.01 2.59
C LEU A 64 4.24 -3.70 1.74
N LYS A 65 5.44 -3.87 2.30
CA LYS A 65 6.70 -3.70 1.56
C LYS A 65 6.85 -4.72 0.43
N GLN A 66 6.61 -6.01 0.72
CA GLN A 66 6.61 -7.07 -0.29
C GLN A 66 5.60 -6.82 -1.42
N GLN A 67 4.42 -6.30 -1.09
CA GLN A 67 3.44 -5.90 -2.11
C GLN A 67 3.94 -4.73 -2.97
N GLY A 68 4.61 -3.74 -2.38
CA GLY A 68 5.25 -2.66 -3.13
C GLY A 68 6.33 -3.17 -4.09
N GLU A 69 7.18 -4.08 -3.63
CA GLU A 69 8.21 -4.74 -4.46
C GLU A 69 7.62 -5.54 -5.61
N LEU A 70 6.54 -6.29 -5.35
CA LEU A 70 5.84 -7.05 -6.37
C LEU A 70 5.27 -6.13 -7.46
N VAL A 71 4.57 -5.05 -7.07
CA VAL A 71 4.02 -4.10 -8.05
C VAL A 71 5.15 -3.45 -8.88
N ALA A 72 6.27 -3.10 -8.26
CA ALA A 72 7.42 -2.56 -8.99
C ALA A 72 7.99 -3.57 -10.01
N SER A 73 8.09 -4.83 -9.60
CA SER A 73 8.62 -5.91 -10.43
C SER A 73 7.70 -6.22 -11.61
N GLU A 74 6.39 -6.31 -11.37
CA GLU A 74 5.37 -6.49 -12.42
C GLU A 74 5.40 -5.35 -13.43
N PHE A 75 5.49 -4.11 -12.95
CA PHE A 75 5.59 -2.95 -13.84
C PHE A 75 6.84 -3.00 -14.72
N MET A 76 8.01 -3.31 -14.15
CA MET A 76 9.24 -3.44 -14.93
C MET A 76 9.15 -4.55 -15.97
N GLN A 77 8.59 -5.71 -15.60
CA GLN A 77 8.42 -6.83 -16.51
C GLN A 77 7.51 -6.46 -17.69
N GLU A 78 6.42 -5.72 -17.43
CA GLU A 78 5.51 -5.28 -18.49
C GLU A 78 6.19 -4.29 -19.44
N VAL A 79 6.89 -3.27 -18.91
CA VAL A 79 7.64 -2.31 -19.72
C VAL A 79 8.69 -3.00 -20.59
N LEU A 80 9.35 -4.01 -20.04
CA LEU A 80 10.31 -4.83 -20.75
C LEU A 80 9.63 -5.62 -21.88
N ASN A 81 8.54 -6.33 -21.60
CA ASN A 81 7.77 -7.09 -22.59
C ASN A 81 7.32 -6.19 -23.75
N GLU A 82 6.82 -4.99 -23.47
CA GLU A 82 6.44 -4.01 -24.49
C GLU A 82 7.62 -3.62 -25.38
N LYS A 83 8.82 -3.42 -24.80
CA LYS A 83 10.03 -3.08 -25.58
C LYS A 83 10.45 -4.24 -26.49
N TRP A 84 10.40 -5.47 -25.99
CA TRP A 84 10.75 -6.66 -26.79
C TRP A 84 9.80 -6.87 -27.97
N GLN A 85 8.50 -6.62 -27.81
CA GLN A 85 7.51 -6.71 -28.89
C GLN A 85 7.65 -5.62 -29.95
N ARG A 86 8.36 -4.51 -29.65
CA ARG A 86 8.60 -3.40 -30.58
C ARG A 86 9.96 -3.47 -31.29
N LEU A 87 10.77 -4.50 -31.03
CA LEU A 87 11.99 -4.75 -31.78
C LEU A 87 11.62 -5.35 -33.17
N PRO A 88 12.25 -4.87 -34.26
CA PRO A 88 11.98 -5.34 -35.62
C PRO A 88 12.44 -6.78 -35.87
#